data_AF-A0A9D2X5G9-F1
#
_entry.id   AF-A0A9D2X5G9-F1
#
_cell.length_a   1.000
_cell.length_b   1.000
_cell.length_c   1.000
_cell.angle_alpha   90.00
_cell.angle_beta   90.00
_cell.angle_gamma   90.00
#
_symmetry.space_group_name_H-M   'P 1'
#
loop_
_entity.id
_entity.type
_entity.pdbx_description
1 polymer ?
#
loop_
_entity_poly.entity_id
_entity_poly.type
_entity_poly.pdbx_seq_one_letter_code
_entity_poly.pdbx_strand_id
1 'polypeptide(L)'
;MEQKYTSYIENVYEEYQTLKKVPNTDEDEFMKISLDELIKKGYINFKASKKPLVRLSILIEMFAKKNKTALLATFEDEGKFKYAEDRYLELMRKLPRVWVIGNFKNPFLAQNFPGNAKTISCNSTSLSTVWAVITKGPAGPMGLVAEEQSDETFRGFFSVSPKIVQSSIDLINYILKEDIDINKVEE
;
A
#
# COMPACT_ATOMS: atom_id res chain seq x y z
N MET A 1 5.68 -28.31 -0.60
CA MET A 1 4.83 -27.89 -1.73
C MET A 1 5.20 -26.46 -2.05
N GLU A 2 5.82 -26.21 -3.20
CA GLU A 2 6.02 -24.85 -3.69
C GLU A 2 4.63 -24.28 -4.02
N GLN A 3 4.14 -23.35 -3.19
CA GLN A 3 3.02 -22.51 -3.60
C GLN A 3 3.49 -21.74 -4.84
N LYS A 4 2.98 -22.15 -6.00
CA LYS A 4 3.21 -21.45 -7.26
C LYS A 4 2.50 -20.10 -7.14
N TYR A 5 3.24 -19.08 -6.71
CA TYR A 5 2.75 -17.72 -6.58
C TYR A 5 2.12 -17.30 -7.91
N THR A 6 0.80 -17.13 -7.92
CA THR A 6 0.04 -16.83 -9.13
C THR A 6 -0.41 -15.37 -9.17
N SER A 7 -0.77 -14.78 -8.02
CA SER A 7 -1.11 -13.35 -7.88
C SER A 7 -1.19 -12.94 -6.40
N TYR A 8 -0.66 -11.76 -6.07
CA TYR A 8 -0.74 -11.16 -4.74
C TYR A 8 -2.19 -10.96 -4.31
N ILE A 9 -2.98 -10.33 -5.18
CA ILE A 9 -4.36 -9.96 -4.90
C ILE A 9 -5.24 -11.20 -4.77
N GLU A 10 -4.98 -12.24 -5.58
CA GLU A 10 -5.70 -13.51 -5.45
C GLU A 10 -5.41 -14.19 -4.11
N ASN A 11 -4.15 -14.20 -3.65
CA ASN A 11 -3.80 -14.72 -2.32
C ASN A 11 -4.51 -13.94 -1.21
N VAL A 12 -4.57 -12.60 -1.29
CA VAL A 12 -5.34 -11.80 -0.33
C VAL A 12 -6.81 -12.20 -0.37
N TYR A 13 -7.39 -12.47 -1.55
CA TYR A 13 -8.80 -12.83 -1.67
C TYR A 13 -9.18 -14.25 -1.28
N GLU A 14 -8.22 -15.17 -1.07
CA GLU A 14 -8.51 -16.56 -0.71
C GLU A 14 -9.51 -16.65 0.46
N GLU A 15 -9.31 -15.81 1.49
CA GLU A 15 -10.17 -15.72 2.68
C GLU A 15 -11.36 -14.75 2.54
N TYR A 16 -11.42 -13.96 1.46
CA TYR A 16 -12.43 -12.91 1.25
C TYR A 16 -13.14 -13.02 -0.11
N GLN A 17 -13.59 -14.22 -0.47
CA GLN A 17 -14.24 -14.51 -1.75
C GLN A 17 -15.49 -13.66 -2.04
N THR A 18 -16.19 -13.18 -1.01
CA THR A 18 -17.34 -12.27 -1.17
C THR A 18 -16.91 -10.87 -1.60
N LEU A 19 -15.79 -10.37 -1.08
CA LEU A 19 -15.22 -9.07 -1.45
C LEU A 19 -14.71 -9.09 -2.89
N LYS A 20 -14.11 -10.21 -3.33
CA LYS A 20 -13.72 -10.43 -4.73
C LYS A 20 -14.88 -10.31 -5.73
N LYS A 21 -16.12 -10.61 -5.31
CA LYS A 21 -17.32 -10.54 -6.16
C LYS A 21 -17.94 -9.14 -6.25
N VAL A 22 -17.50 -8.19 -5.44
CA VAL A 22 -17.98 -6.80 -5.53
C VAL A 22 -17.56 -6.24 -6.90
N PRO A 23 -18.48 -5.65 -7.68
CA PRO A 23 -18.14 -5.07 -8.97
C PRO A 23 -17.03 -4.01 -8.88
N ASN A 24 -16.20 -3.92 -9.92
CA ASN A 24 -15.20 -2.86 -10.01
C ASN A 24 -15.90 -1.49 -10.08
N THR A 25 -15.40 -0.54 -9.31
CA THR A 25 -15.66 0.88 -9.52
C THR A 25 -15.07 1.30 -10.87
N ASP A 26 -15.87 2.03 -11.63
CA ASP A 26 -15.46 2.59 -12.91
C ASP A 26 -14.27 3.55 -12.74
N GLU A 27 -13.39 3.62 -13.73
CA GLU A 27 -12.17 4.43 -13.63
C GLU A 27 -12.47 5.94 -13.50
N ASP A 28 -13.50 6.45 -14.18
CA ASP A 28 -13.90 7.85 -14.07
C ASP A 28 -14.50 8.16 -12.70
N GLU A 29 -15.25 7.22 -12.11
CA GLU A 29 -15.72 7.33 -10.73
C GLU A 29 -14.54 7.29 -9.76
N PHE A 30 -13.61 6.34 -9.94
CA PHE A 30 -12.44 6.18 -9.08
C PHE A 30 -11.53 7.41 -9.10
N MET A 31 -11.42 8.08 -10.25
CA MET A 31 -10.65 9.30 -10.39
C MET A 31 -11.28 10.50 -9.66
N LYS A 32 -12.60 10.49 -9.41
CA LYS A 32 -13.35 11.61 -8.82
C LYS A 32 -13.66 11.41 -7.34
N ILE A 33 -13.87 10.17 -6.90
CA ILE A 33 -14.28 9.86 -5.53
C ILE A 33 -13.28 10.38 -4.50
N SER A 34 -13.78 11.02 -3.44
CA SER A 34 -12.96 11.53 -2.34
C SER A 34 -12.57 10.41 -1.35
N LEU A 35 -11.55 10.66 -0.52
CA LEU A 35 -11.18 9.69 0.53
C LEU A 35 -12.31 9.54 1.57
N ASP A 36 -13.02 10.61 1.91
CA ASP A 36 -14.13 10.54 2.85
C ASP A 36 -15.30 9.69 2.33
N GLU A 37 -15.59 9.77 1.03
CA GLU A 37 -16.58 8.90 0.38
C GLU A 37 -16.10 7.45 0.34
N LEU A 38 -14.82 7.21 0.05
CA LEU A 38 -14.23 5.87 0.10
C LEU A 38 -14.30 5.27 1.50
N ILE A 39 -13.99 6.06 2.54
CA ILE A 39 -14.09 5.63 3.94
C ILE A 39 -15.55 5.29 4.29
N LYS A 40 -16.51 6.10 3.84
CA LYS A 40 -17.96 5.84 4.03
C LYS A 40 -18.43 4.58 3.29
N LYS A 41 -17.96 4.35 2.05
CA LYS A 41 -18.25 3.11 1.31
C LYS A 41 -17.61 1.88 1.96
N GLY A 42 -16.48 2.08 2.64
CA GLY A 42 -15.76 1.08 3.42
C GLY A 42 -14.97 0.06 2.58
N TYR A 43 -15.41 -0.25 1.36
CA TYR A 43 -14.71 -1.13 0.44
C TYR A 43 -15.08 -0.84 -1.02
N ILE A 44 -14.10 -0.84 -1.91
CA ILE A 44 -14.31 -0.89 -3.36
C ILE A 44 -13.30 -1.81 -4.03
N ASN A 45 -13.71 -2.43 -5.13
CA ASN A 45 -12.80 -3.03 -6.10
C ASN A 45 -12.53 -2.06 -7.24
N PHE A 46 -11.40 -2.20 -7.92
CA PHE A 46 -11.15 -1.49 -9.16
C PHE A 46 -10.27 -2.31 -10.11
N LYS A 47 -10.37 -1.94 -11.38
CA LYS A 47 -9.37 -2.21 -12.41
C LYS A 47 -9.11 -0.87 -13.10
N ALA A 48 -7.90 -0.35 -12.98
CA ALA A 48 -7.62 1.04 -13.37
C ALA A 48 -6.17 1.22 -13.82
N SER A 49 -5.93 2.30 -14.57
CA SER A 49 -4.57 2.77 -14.86
C SER A 49 -3.87 3.33 -13.60
N LYS A 50 -2.58 3.63 -13.71
CA LYS A 50 -1.76 4.18 -12.61
C LYS A 50 -2.27 5.51 -12.03
N LYS A 51 -2.93 6.34 -12.84
CA LYS A 51 -3.26 7.73 -12.45
C LYS A 51 -4.25 7.80 -11.27
N PRO A 52 -5.38 7.07 -11.27
CA PRO A 52 -6.24 6.93 -10.10
C PRO A 52 -5.52 6.41 -8.85
N LEU A 53 -4.60 5.44 -9.00
CA LEU A 53 -3.84 4.87 -7.88
C LEU A 53 -2.91 5.91 -7.25
N VAL A 54 -2.18 6.68 -8.06
CA VAL A 54 -1.33 7.79 -7.58
C VAL A 54 -2.16 8.83 -6.83
N ARG A 55 -3.32 9.22 -7.37
CA ARG A 55 -4.22 10.17 -6.70
C ARG A 55 -4.65 9.65 -5.34
N LEU A 56 -5.15 8.42 -5.27
CA LEU A 56 -5.60 7.84 -4.00
C LEU A 56 -4.45 7.66 -3.00
N SER A 57 -3.26 7.28 -3.48
CA SER A 57 -2.05 7.20 -2.65
C SER A 57 -1.77 8.52 -1.95
N ILE A 58 -1.80 9.64 -2.68
CA ILE A 58 -1.61 10.98 -2.11
C ILE A 58 -2.70 11.30 -1.08
N LEU A 59 -3.96 10.94 -1.34
CA LEU A 59 -5.04 11.16 -0.37
C LEU A 59 -4.80 10.38 0.94
N ILE A 60 -4.33 9.14 0.86
CA ILE A 60 -4.00 8.31 2.03
C ILE A 60 -2.77 8.88 2.75
N GLU A 61 -1.72 9.29 2.03
CA GLU A 61 -0.54 9.97 2.58
C GLU A 61 -0.92 11.26 3.34
N MET A 62 -1.81 12.08 2.76
CA MET A 62 -2.33 13.29 3.40
C MET A 62 -3.17 12.99 4.64
N PHE A 63 -3.98 11.93 4.60
CA PHE A 63 -4.71 11.47 5.78
C PHE A 63 -3.74 11.05 6.89
N ALA A 64 -2.70 10.28 6.55
CA ALA A 64 -1.70 9.84 7.52
C ALA A 64 -1.01 11.02 8.19
N LYS A 65 -0.61 12.02 7.39
CA LYS A 65 0.00 13.27 7.84
C LYS A 65 -0.93 14.08 8.76
N LYS A 66 -2.20 14.23 8.39
CA LYS A 66 -3.20 14.97 9.17
C LYS A 66 -3.45 14.33 10.52
N ASN A 67 -3.51 13.00 10.57
CA ASN A 67 -3.85 12.24 11.77
C ASN A 67 -2.62 11.73 12.54
N LYS A 68 -1.41 12.01 12.05
CA LYS A 68 -0.13 11.53 12.61
C LYS A 68 -0.13 10.01 12.80
N THR A 69 -0.54 9.27 11.78
CA THR A 69 -0.61 7.81 11.80
C THR A 69 0.53 7.19 11.01
N ALA A 70 0.84 5.92 11.31
CA ALA A 70 1.87 5.20 10.58
C ALA A 70 1.50 5.03 9.09
N LEU A 71 2.51 4.89 8.23
CA LEU A 71 2.34 4.76 6.79
C LEU A 71 3.21 3.63 6.24
N LEU A 72 2.63 2.77 5.42
CA LEU A 72 3.32 1.81 4.59
C LEU A 72 3.09 2.20 3.14
N ALA A 73 4.17 2.26 2.34
CA ALA A 73 4.11 2.51 0.92
C ALA A 73 5.04 1.58 0.15
N THR A 74 4.59 1.10 -1.01
CA THR A 74 5.40 0.32 -1.94
C THR A 74 5.74 1.13 -3.19
N PHE A 75 6.89 0.81 -3.78
CA PHE A 75 7.40 1.39 -5.01
C PHE A 75 7.91 0.31 -5.95
N GLU A 76 7.61 0.44 -7.24
CA GLU A 76 8.06 -0.49 -8.29
C GLU A 76 9.59 -0.61 -8.30
N ASP A 77 10.30 0.53 -8.21
CA ASP A 77 11.76 0.61 -8.24
C ASP A 77 12.31 1.85 -7.51
N GLU A 78 13.63 1.92 -7.42
CA GLU A 78 14.36 3.06 -6.83
C GLU A 78 14.12 4.38 -7.59
N GLY A 79 13.93 4.35 -8.91
CA GLY A 79 13.63 5.54 -9.70
C GLY A 79 12.28 6.15 -9.31
N LYS A 80 11.24 5.33 -9.19
CA LYS A 80 9.91 5.77 -8.72
C LYS A 80 9.95 6.32 -7.30
N PHE A 81 10.74 5.70 -6.43
CA PHE A 81 10.95 6.26 -5.09
C PHE A 81 11.67 7.61 -5.14
N LYS A 82 12.74 7.78 -5.93
CA LYS A 82 13.44 9.06 -6.11
C LYS A 82 12.53 10.20 -6.54
N TYR A 83 11.57 9.95 -7.44
CA TYR A 83 10.57 10.96 -7.82
C TYR A 83 9.66 11.39 -6.66
N ALA A 84 9.49 10.55 -5.65
CA ALA A 84 8.67 10.83 -4.48
C ALA A 84 9.51 11.11 -3.22
N GLU A 85 10.85 11.09 -3.32
CA GLU A 85 11.76 11.06 -2.17
C GLU A 85 11.59 12.28 -1.27
N ASP A 86 11.58 13.48 -1.83
CA ASP A 86 11.38 14.71 -1.03
C ASP A 86 10.05 14.70 -0.27
N ARG A 87 8.98 14.21 -0.91
CA ARG A 87 7.66 14.07 -0.29
C ARG A 87 7.71 13.04 0.83
N TYR A 88 8.37 11.90 0.62
CA TYR A 88 8.49 10.84 1.61
C TYR A 88 9.40 11.24 2.78
N LEU A 89 10.48 11.97 2.54
CA LEU A 89 11.31 12.56 3.59
C LEU A 89 10.50 13.55 4.45
N GLU A 90 9.61 14.33 3.85
CA GLU A 90 8.69 15.19 4.61
C GLU A 90 7.72 14.37 5.47
N LEU A 91 7.16 13.28 4.93
CA LEU A 91 6.28 12.38 5.67
C LEU A 91 7.03 11.70 6.82
N MET A 92 8.21 11.16 6.58
CA MET A 92 9.05 10.51 7.60
C MET A 92 9.36 11.46 8.76
N ARG A 93 9.55 12.75 8.52
CA ARG A 93 9.78 13.72 9.62
C ARG A 93 8.54 14.02 10.47
N LYS A 94 7.33 13.70 9.98
CA LYS A 94 6.05 14.10 10.59
C LYS A 94 5.23 12.94 11.13
N LEU A 95 5.42 11.74 10.59
CA LEU A 95 4.68 10.55 10.96
C LEU A 95 5.40 9.80 12.07
N PRO A 96 4.68 9.06 12.93
CA PRO A 96 5.31 8.27 13.99
C PRO A 96 6.14 7.12 13.42
N ARG A 97 5.73 6.52 12.29
CA ARG A 97 6.41 5.38 11.69
C ARG A 97 6.14 5.32 10.19
N VAL A 98 7.18 5.09 9.38
CA VAL A 98 7.05 4.96 7.93
C VAL A 98 7.79 3.72 7.44
N TRP A 99 7.12 2.86 6.67
CA TRP A 99 7.76 1.78 5.93
C TRP A 99 7.70 2.09 4.45
N VAL A 100 8.87 2.03 3.80
CA VAL A 100 9.01 2.17 2.36
C VAL A 100 9.54 0.86 1.82
N ILE A 101 8.74 0.18 1.01
CA ILE A 101 9.14 -1.05 0.34
C ILE A 101 9.41 -0.71 -1.13
N GLY A 102 10.49 -1.22 -1.70
CA GLY A 102 10.67 -1.14 -3.14
C GLY A 102 11.79 -2.02 -3.64
N ASN A 103 11.91 -2.14 -4.95
CA ASN A 103 13.00 -2.88 -5.58
C ASN A 103 14.31 -2.08 -5.52
N PHE A 104 14.81 -1.88 -4.30
CA PHE A 104 16.01 -1.11 -4.01
C PHE A 104 17.23 -2.02 -4.15
N LYS A 105 18.10 -1.66 -5.10
CA LYS A 105 19.39 -2.33 -5.32
C LYS A 105 20.52 -1.58 -4.62
N ASN A 106 20.33 -0.29 -4.34
CA ASN A 106 21.31 0.55 -3.68
C ASN A 106 21.25 0.38 -2.15
N PRO A 107 22.30 -0.18 -1.51
CA PRO A 107 22.33 -0.33 -0.05
C PRO A 107 22.46 1.00 0.71
N PHE A 108 22.78 2.10 0.00
CA PHE A 108 22.97 3.43 0.59
C PHE A 108 21.68 4.26 0.64
N LEU A 109 20.57 3.80 0.04
CA LEU A 109 19.33 4.58 -0.09
C LEU A 109 18.79 5.07 1.27
N ALA A 110 18.94 4.27 2.32
CA ALA A 110 18.36 4.51 3.63
C ALA A 110 19.22 5.38 4.57
N GLN A 111 20.47 5.68 4.19
CA GLN A 111 21.45 6.23 5.15
C GLN A 111 21.07 7.61 5.71
N ASN A 112 20.22 8.36 4.99
CA ASN A 112 19.79 9.70 5.39
C ASN A 112 18.38 9.74 5.97
N PHE A 113 17.74 8.59 6.20
CA PHE A 113 16.34 8.57 6.62
C PHE A 113 16.21 8.74 8.14
N PRO A 114 15.16 9.44 8.60
CA PRO A 114 14.84 9.51 10.03
C PRO A 114 14.71 8.12 10.67
N GLY A 115 15.06 7.98 11.95
CA GLY A 115 15.07 6.67 12.65
C GLY A 115 13.70 5.99 12.77
N ASN A 116 12.63 6.75 12.59
CA ASN A 116 11.26 6.25 12.51
C ASN A 116 10.84 5.81 11.10
N ALA A 117 11.77 5.81 10.14
CA ALA A 117 11.55 5.29 8.80
C ALA A 117 12.34 4.00 8.59
N LYS A 118 11.73 3.01 7.95
CA LYS A 118 12.37 1.76 7.55
C LYS A 118 12.20 1.55 6.05
N THR A 119 13.32 1.44 5.34
CA THR A 119 13.32 0.96 3.95
C THR A 119 13.50 -0.54 3.91
N ILE A 120 12.73 -1.21 3.06
CA ILE A 120 12.81 -2.65 2.88
C ILE A 120 12.96 -2.93 1.39
N SER A 121 13.99 -3.68 1.01
CA SER A 121 14.16 -4.11 -0.38
C SER A 121 13.28 -5.32 -0.64
N CYS A 122 12.45 -5.25 -1.68
CA CYS A 122 11.65 -6.38 -2.18
C CYS A 122 12.27 -7.02 -3.44
N ASN A 123 13.55 -6.78 -3.70
CA ASN A 123 14.25 -7.32 -4.86
C ASN A 123 14.10 -8.84 -4.93
N SER A 124 13.84 -9.35 -6.14
CA SER A 124 13.60 -10.78 -6.42
C SER A 124 12.38 -11.37 -5.71
N THR A 125 11.46 -10.55 -5.21
CA THR A 125 10.15 -10.99 -4.70
C THR A 125 9.04 -10.56 -5.65
N SER A 126 7.87 -11.16 -5.48
CA SER A 126 6.68 -10.79 -6.24
C SER A 126 6.08 -9.43 -5.86
N LEU A 127 6.58 -8.77 -4.81
CA LEU A 127 6.09 -7.46 -4.40
C LEU A 127 6.51 -6.31 -5.33
N SER A 128 7.40 -6.56 -6.30
CA SER A 128 7.79 -5.54 -7.28
C SER A 128 6.64 -5.07 -8.18
N THR A 129 5.58 -5.88 -8.32
CA THR A 129 4.36 -5.55 -9.07
C THR A 129 3.21 -5.10 -8.18
N VAL A 130 3.43 -4.98 -6.86
CA VAL A 130 2.40 -4.65 -5.88
C VAL A 130 2.46 -3.16 -5.53
N TRP A 131 1.31 -2.50 -5.65
CA TRP A 131 1.07 -1.14 -5.22
C TRP A 131 0.26 -1.14 -3.92
N ALA A 132 0.89 -0.82 -2.80
CA ALA A 132 0.20 -0.69 -1.53
C ALA A 132 0.53 0.66 -0.88
N VAL A 133 -0.52 1.37 -0.44
CA VAL A 133 -0.41 2.56 0.41
C VAL A 133 -1.42 2.41 1.53
N ILE A 134 -0.92 2.14 2.73
CA ILE A 134 -1.70 1.72 3.89
C ILE A 134 -1.37 2.61 5.09
N THR A 135 -2.38 3.01 5.84
CA THR A 135 -2.23 3.78 7.09
C THR A 135 -3.17 3.25 8.18
N LYS A 136 -2.98 3.71 9.41
CA LYS A 136 -3.93 3.44 10.50
C LYS A 136 -5.16 4.35 10.34
N GLY A 137 -6.29 3.76 10.00
CA GLY A 137 -7.60 4.40 10.02
C GLY A 137 -8.25 4.34 11.41
N PRO A 138 -9.49 4.87 11.55
CA PRO A 138 -10.19 4.93 12.84
C PRO A 138 -10.42 3.57 13.52
N ALA A 139 -10.56 2.50 12.74
CA ALA A 139 -10.88 1.17 13.23
C ALA A 139 -9.72 0.17 13.12
N GLY A 140 -8.54 0.60 12.63
CA GLY A 140 -7.42 -0.27 12.28
C GLY A 140 -6.84 0.08 10.90
N PRO A 141 -6.06 -0.81 10.27
CA PRO A 141 -5.44 -0.52 8.98
C PRO A 141 -6.48 -0.25 7.89
N MET A 142 -6.22 0.78 7.09
CA MET A 142 -6.99 1.11 5.89
C MET A 142 -6.03 1.48 4.76
N GLY A 143 -6.41 1.22 3.52
CA GLY A 143 -5.54 1.60 2.41
C GLY A 143 -5.95 1.08 1.06
N LEU A 144 -5.09 1.43 0.11
CA LEU A 144 -5.09 0.99 -1.27
C LEU A 144 -4.13 -0.18 -1.42
N VAL A 145 -4.58 -1.26 -2.05
CA VAL A 145 -3.74 -2.42 -2.40
C VAL A 145 -4.09 -2.85 -3.81
N ALA A 146 -3.10 -2.94 -4.69
CA ALA A 146 -3.26 -3.36 -6.06
C ALA A 146 -2.07 -4.17 -6.54
N GLU A 147 -2.26 -4.94 -7.59
CA GLU A 147 -1.21 -5.64 -8.31
C GLU A 147 -1.32 -5.30 -9.80
N GLU A 148 -0.18 -5.02 -10.40
CA GLU A 148 -0.07 -4.86 -11.85
C GLU A 148 -0.37 -6.19 -12.55
N GLN A 149 -1.25 -6.14 -13.56
CA GLN A 149 -1.62 -7.32 -14.34
C GLN A 149 -0.86 -7.32 -15.67
N SER A 150 -1.26 -6.43 -16.58
CA SER A 150 -0.67 -6.24 -17.91
C SER A 150 -0.98 -4.82 -18.39
N ASP A 151 -0.19 -4.29 -19.32
CA ASP A 151 -0.42 -2.97 -19.97
C ASP A 151 -0.65 -1.83 -18.97
N GLU A 152 0.18 -1.74 -17.92
CA GLU A 152 0.10 -0.72 -16.85
C GLU A 152 -1.29 -0.64 -16.17
N THR A 153 -2.06 -1.73 -16.25
CA THR A 153 -3.37 -1.85 -15.63
C THR A 153 -3.25 -2.58 -14.30
N PHE A 154 -3.80 -1.96 -13.27
CA PHE A 154 -3.77 -2.47 -11.92
C PHE A 154 -5.14 -3.01 -11.52
N ARG A 155 -5.15 -4.15 -10.85
CA ARG A 155 -6.35 -4.69 -10.20
C ARG A 155 -6.14 -4.66 -8.70
N GLY A 156 -7.13 -4.22 -7.96
CA GLY A 156 -6.99 -4.09 -6.51
C GLY A 156 -8.26 -3.64 -5.82
N PHE A 157 -8.06 -3.18 -4.58
CA PHE A 157 -9.11 -2.66 -3.74
C PHE A 157 -8.64 -1.48 -2.90
N PHE A 158 -9.61 -0.68 -2.47
CA PHE A 158 -9.46 0.16 -1.29
C PHE A 158 -10.35 -0.41 -0.18
N SER A 159 -9.88 -0.41 1.06
CA SER A 159 -10.70 -0.81 2.19
C SER A 159 -10.35 -0.08 3.48
N VAL A 160 -11.37 0.10 4.33
CA VAL A 160 -11.22 0.44 5.75
C VAL A 160 -11.44 -0.76 6.68
N SER A 161 -11.72 -1.94 6.13
CA SER A 161 -11.89 -3.17 6.91
C SER A 161 -10.53 -3.65 7.39
N PRO A 162 -10.25 -3.64 8.71
CA PRO A 162 -8.95 -4.05 9.23
C PRO A 162 -8.56 -5.46 8.81
N LYS A 163 -9.53 -6.37 8.66
CA LYS A 163 -9.28 -7.78 8.31
C LYS A 163 -8.53 -7.95 6.99
N ILE A 164 -9.11 -7.50 5.87
CA ILE A 164 -8.50 -7.68 4.55
C ILE A 164 -7.23 -6.85 4.37
N VAL A 165 -7.16 -5.66 4.98
CA VAL A 165 -5.96 -4.81 4.92
C VAL A 165 -4.83 -5.42 5.74
N GLN A 166 -5.13 -5.98 6.93
CA GLN A 166 -4.17 -6.70 7.74
C GLN A 166 -3.69 -7.97 7.04
N SER A 167 -4.57 -8.75 6.41
CA SER A 167 -4.15 -9.91 5.59
C SER A 167 -3.18 -9.52 4.47
N SER A 168 -3.30 -8.31 3.92
CA SER A 168 -2.33 -7.77 2.97
C SER A 168 -0.98 -7.47 3.63
N ILE A 169 -0.98 -6.81 4.79
CA ILE A 169 0.25 -6.55 5.56
C ILE A 169 0.93 -7.87 5.96
N ASP A 170 0.15 -8.86 6.40
CA ASP A 170 0.64 -10.17 6.82
C ASP A 170 1.29 -10.94 5.66
N LEU A 171 0.72 -10.84 4.45
CA LEU A 171 1.31 -11.42 3.25
C LEU A 171 2.63 -10.71 2.86
N ILE A 172 2.69 -9.38 2.97
CA ILE A 172 3.94 -8.62 2.80
C ILE A 172 5.00 -9.07 3.80
N ASN A 173 4.63 -9.16 5.09
CA ASN A 173 5.50 -9.61 6.16
C ASN A 173 6.02 -11.03 5.90
N TYR A 174 5.15 -11.93 5.48
CA TYR A 174 5.53 -13.30 5.12
C TYR A 174 6.54 -13.34 3.96
N ILE A 175 6.29 -12.59 2.88
CA ILE A 175 7.15 -12.55 1.69
C ILE A 175 8.53 -11.95 2.04
N LEU A 176 8.56 -10.87 2.82
CA LEU A 176 9.79 -10.15 3.16
C LEU A 176 10.50 -10.68 4.40
N LYS A 177 9.86 -11.58 5.17
CA LYS A 177 10.29 -12.00 6.51
C LYS A 177 10.47 -10.80 7.45
N GLU A 178 9.47 -9.93 7.44
CA GLU A 178 9.43 -8.67 8.16
C GLU A 178 8.31 -8.65 9.20
N ASP A 179 8.33 -7.65 10.09
CA ASP A 179 7.34 -7.44 11.15
C ASP A 179 6.79 -6.00 11.08
N ILE A 180 6.12 -5.69 9.97
CA ILE A 180 5.42 -4.43 9.75
C ILE A 180 4.12 -4.46 10.55
N ASP A 181 3.93 -3.47 11.43
CA ASP A 181 2.72 -3.31 12.22
C ASP A 181 2.21 -1.87 12.18
N ILE A 182 1.21 -1.61 11.34
CA ILE A 182 0.56 -0.30 11.18
C ILE A 182 -0.18 0.14 12.46
N ASN A 183 -0.55 -0.78 13.35
CA ASN A 183 -1.27 -0.48 14.56
C ASN A 183 -0.36 -0.09 15.73
N LYS A 184 0.92 -0.46 15.67
CA LYS A 184 1.91 -0.20 16.72
C LYS A 184 1.96 1.29 17.04
N VAL A 185 1.67 1.61 18.29
CA VAL A 185 1.94 2.93 18.85
C VAL A 185 3.36 2.85 19.38
N GLU A 186 4.27 3.66 18.83
CA GLU A 186 5.60 3.79 19.43
C GLU A 186 5.44 4.56 20.75
N GLU A 187 5.88 3.93 21.85
CA GLU A 187 5.89 4.48 23.22
C GLU A 187 6.95 5.59 23.38
#